data_AF-A0A850AKT9-F1
#
_entry.id   AF-A0A850AKT9-F1
#
_cell.length_a   1.000
_cell.length_b   1.000
_cell.length_c   1.000
_cell.angle_alpha   90.00
_cell.angle_beta   90.00
_cell.angle_gamma   90.00
#
_symmetry.space_group_name_H-M   'P 1'
#
loop_
_entity.id
_entity.type
_entity.pdbx_description
1 polymer ?
#
loop_
_entity_poly.entity_id
_entity_poly.type
_entity_poly.pdbx_seq_one_letter_code
_entity_poly.pdbx_strand_id
1 'polypeptide(L)'
;MSTKKLSIFLALFALILAQLACAAGEPSLSNVRTAKDEDGKQATSTFGAFDTVYVVADLSNGVMGNQVSSRWFFDNVPGFESGALIDESTIDITEDSFNGTVYFYFPAQTDGWPVGTYKVEVYFNGTLNSTVNFTVQ
;
A
#
# COMPACT_ATOMS: atom_id res chain seq x y z
N MET A 1 -38.88 37.91 13.52
CA MET A 1 -38.45 36.62 14.12
C MET A 1 -37.79 36.93 15.46
N SER A 2 -38.20 36.30 16.57
CA SER A 2 -37.62 36.68 17.88
C SER A 2 -36.14 36.30 17.95
N THR A 3 -35.31 37.17 18.51
CA THR A 3 -33.84 37.02 18.57
C THR A 3 -33.40 35.69 19.20
N LYS A 4 -34.19 35.16 20.15
CA LYS A 4 -33.98 33.84 20.75
C LYS A 4 -34.16 32.68 19.76
N LYS A 5 -35.13 32.76 18.85
CA LYS A 5 -35.35 31.74 17.80
C LYS A 5 -34.23 31.79 16.76
N LEU A 6 -33.77 32.99 16.40
CA LEU A 6 -32.65 33.17 15.47
C LEU A 6 -31.33 32.60 16.02
N SER A 7 -31.00 32.80 17.31
CA SER A 7 -29.79 32.23 17.92
C SER A 7 -29.83 30.71 18.02
N ILE A 8 -30.99 30.10 18.27
CA ILE A 8 -31.12 28.63 18.31
C ILE A 8 -30.91 28.04 16.91
N PHE A 9 -31.47 28.66 15.86
CA PHE A 9 -31.24 28.24 14.48
C PHE A 9 -29.78 28.40 14.06
N LEU A 10 -29.11 29.49 14.47
CA LEU A 10 -27.70 29.70 14.17
C LEU A 10 -26.79 28.65 14.84
N ALA A 11 -27.10 28.28 16.09
CA ALA A 11 -26.37 27.25 16.82
C ALA A 11 -26.59 25.85 16.23
N LEU A 12 -27.82 25.52 15.80
CA LEU A 12 -28.11 24.27 15.09
C LEU A 12 -27.36 24.20 13.75
N PHE A 13 -27.33 25.30 13.00
CA PHE A 13 -26.64 25.37 11.71
C PHE A 13 -25.12 25.24 11.88
N ALA A 14 -24.54 25.86 12.90
CA ALA A 14 -23.11 25.71 13.21
C ALA A 14 -22.73 24.27 13.62
N LEU A 15 -23.61 23.55 14.33
CA LEU A 15 -23.39 22.14 14.69
C LEU A 15 -23.45 21.21 13.47
N ILE A 16 -24.34 21.49 12.52
CA ILE A 16 -24.44 20.73 11.25
C ILE A 16 -23.21 20.98 10.37
N LEU A 17 -22.69 22.22 10.34
CA LEU A 17 -21.47 22.55 9.59
C LEU A 17 -20.20 21.92 10.17
N ALA A 18 -20.17 21.62 11.47
CA ALA A 18 -19.04 20.96 12.12
C ALA A 18 -18.90 19.46 11.73
N GLN A 19 -19.94 18.85 11.15
CA GLN A 19 -19.91 17.44 10.71
C GLN A 19 -19.33 17.25 9.30
N LEU A 20 -19.11 18.33 8.54
CA LEU A 20 -18.54 18.28 7.18
C LEU A 20 -17.01 18.07 7.18
N ALA A 21 -16.37 18.07 8.35
CA ALA A 21 -14.91 18.07 8.48
C ALA A 21 -14.21 16.74 8.16
N CYS A 22 -14.95 15.67 7.82
CA CYS A 22 -14.33 14.46 7.29
C CYS A 22 -15.28 13.74 6.33
N ALA A 23 -15.45 14.30 5.13
CA ALA A 23 -16.16 13.64 4.04
C ALA A 23 -15.26 12.64 3.26
N ALA A 24 -13.95 12.65 3.51
CA ALA A 24 -13.04 11.62 3.02
C ALA A 24 -13.16 10.39 3.95
N GLY A 25 -13.29 9.20 3.38
CA GLY A 25 -13.35 7.96 4.16
C GLY A 25 -12.03 7.70 4.90
N GLU A 26 -12.00 6.66 5.74
CA GLU A 26 -10.75 6.25 6.39
C GLU A 26 -9.71 5.84 5.33
N PRO A 27 -8.41 6.16 5.52
CA PRO A 27 -7.34 5.68 4.67
C PRO A 27 -7.34 4.15 4.60
N SER A 28 -7.31 3.59 3.40
CA SER A 28 -7.29 2.14 3.20
C SER A 28 -6.32 1.73 2.10
N LEU A 29 -5.56 0.67 2.37
CA LEU A 29 -4.70 0.00 1.40
C LEU A 29 -5.38 -1.29 0.95
N SER A 30 -5.51 -1.48 -0.35
CA SER A 30 -6.26 -2.59 -0.95
C SER A 30 -5.63 -3.09 -2.25
N ASN A 31 -6.16 -4.18 -2.80
CA ASN A 31 -5.75 -4.74 -4.09
C ASN A 31 -4.24 -4.99 -4.22
N VAL A 32 -3.61 -5.47 -3.13
CA VAL A 32 -2.18 -5.75 -3.09
C VAL A 32 -1.86 -6.94 -4.00
N ARG A 33 -0.96 -6.75 -4.96
CA ARG A 33 -0.65 -7.73 -6.01
C ARG A 33 0.76 -7.58 -6.53
N THR A 34 1.33 -8.67 -7.05
CA THR A 34 2.57 -8.63 -7.83
C THR A 34 2.27 -8.37 -9.31
N ALA A 35 3.15 -7.67 -10.01
CA ALA A 35 2.99 -7.31 -11.42
C ALA A 35 4.32 -7.11 -12.15
N LYS A 36 4.25 -7.02 -13.49
CA LYS A 36 5.39 -6.67 -14.37
C LYS A 36 5.50 -5.17 -14.68
N ASP A 37 4.60 -4.35 -14.15
CA ASP A 37 4.60 -2.89 -14.31
C ASP A 37 4.15 -2.18 -13.04
N GLU A 38 4.51 -0.90 -12.94
CA GLU A 38 4.26 -0.03 -11.79
C GLU A 38 2.77 0.30 -11.57
N ASP A 39 1.94 0.25 -12.62
CA ASP A 39 0.50 0.48 -12.54
C ASP A 39 -0.25 -0.77 -12.02
N GLY A 40 0.42 -1.91 -11.96
CA GLY A 40 -0.18 -3.20 -11.63
C GLY A 40 -1.17 -3.71 -12.68
N LYS A 41 -1.03 -3.31 -13.95
CA LYS A 41 -1.90 -3.72 -15.06
C LYS A 41 -1.57 -5.12 -15.59
N GLN A 42 -0.30 -5.50 -15.57
CA GLN A 42 0.19 -6.84 -15.89
C GLN A 42 0.42 -7.64 -14.61
N ALA A 43 -0.65 -7.87 -13.86
CA ALA A 43 -0.61 -8.67 -12.64
C ALA A 43 -0.20 -10.12 -12.96
N THR A 44 0.75 -10.64 -12.19
CA THR A 44 1.25 -12.02 -12.29
C THR A 44 1.91 -12.40 -10.98
N SER A 45 1.87 -13.69 -10.63
CA SER A 45 2.66 -14.27 -9.54
C SER A 45 3.84 -15.09 -10.05
N THR A 46 4.11 -15.07 -11.36
CA THR A 46 5.19 -15.83 -11.99
C THR A 46 6.09 -14.92 -12.81
N PHE A 47 7.39 -15.05 -12.57
CA PHE A 47 8.44 -14.20 -13.12
C PHE A 47 9.59 -15.06 -13.63
N GLY A 48 10.31 -14.55 -14.62
CA GLY A 48 11.61 -15.11 -15.02
C GLY A 48 12.74 -14.57 -14.16
N ALA A 49 13.89 -15.25 -14.18
CA ALA A 49 15.06 -14.88 -13.37
C ALA A 49 15.57 -13.44 -13.57
N PHE A 50 15.26 -12.79 -14.69
CA PHE A 50 15.71 -11.42 -14.99
C PHE A 50 14.57 -10.39 -15.02
N ASP A 51 13.36 -10.79 -14.63
CA ASP A 51 12.24 -9.86 -14.55
C ASP A 51 12.43 -8.89 -13.36
N THR A 52 11.94 -7.67 -13.52
CA THR A 52 11.67 -6.78 -12.38
C THR A 52 10.33 -7.18 -11.79
N VAL A 53 10.29 -7.38 -10.47
CA VAL A 53 9.07 -7.70 -9.74
C VAL A 53 8.53 -6.41 -9.13
N TYR A 54 7.29 -6.05 -9.46
CA TYR A 54 6.57 -4.95 -8.80
C TYR A 54 5.59 -5.53 -7.79
N VAL A 55 5.47 -4.88 -6.64
CA VAL A 55 4.39 -5.09 -5.66
C VAL A 55 3.59 -3.80 -5.58
N VAL A 56 2.33 -3.89 -5.97
CA VAL A 56 1.46 -2.77 -6.24
C VAL A 56 0.24 -2.84 -5.32
N ALA A 57 -0.19 -1.70 -4.79
CA ALA A 57 -1.39 -1.59 -3.97
C ALA A 57 -2.15 -0.30 -4.29
N ASP A 58 -3.45 -0.34 -4.10
CA ASP A 58 -4.34 0.80 -4.31
C ASP A 58 -4.60 1.46 -2.94
N LEU A 59 -4.15 2.71 -2.78
CA LEU A 59 -4.35 3.52 -1.59
C LEU A 59 -5.51 4.51 -1.83
N SER A 60 -6.56 4.39 -1.00
CA SER A 60 -7.70 5.30 -0.99
C SER A 60 -7.67 6.16 0.27
N ASN A 61 -8.07 7.43 0.14
CA ASN A 61 -8.10 8.43 1.22
C ASN A 61 -6.77 8.53 1.99
N GLY A 62 -5.63 8.32 1.32
CA GLY A 62 -4.32 8.53 1.95
C GLY A 62 -4.14 9.98 2.36
N VAL A 63 -3.49 10.20 3.50
CA VAL A 63 -3.18 11.53 4.03
C VAL A 63 -1.74 11.61 4.51
N MET A 64 -1.22 12.83 4.67
CA MET A 64 0.12 13.09 5.15
C MET A 64 0.41 12.29 6.43
N GLY A 65 1.55 11.60 6.45
CA GLY A 65 1.98 10.76 7.56
C GLY A 65 1.46 9.32 7.51
N ASN A 66 0.61 8.95 6.56
CA ASN A 66 0.42 7.53 6.25
C ASN A 66 1.69 6.92 5.69
N GLN A 67 1.94 5.66 6.05
CA GLN A 67 3.10 4.89 5.61
C GLN A 67 2.66 3.58 4.99
N VAL A 68 3.27 3.25 3.85
CA VAL A 68 3.18 1.93 3.23
C VAL A 68 4.58 1.34 3.22
N SER A 69 4.74 0.10 3.68
CA SER A 69 6.04 -0.57 3.69
C SER A 69 5.97 -1.92 3.00
N SER A 70 7.05 -2.34 2.36
CA SER A 70 7.22 -3.71 1.83
C SER A 70 8.42 -4.39 2.49
N ARG A 71 8.27 -5.68 2.79
CA ARG A 71 9.35 -6.57 3.25
C ARG A 71 9.39 -7.82 2.41
N TRP A 72 10.55 -8.10 1.84
CA TRP A 72 10.74 -9.18 0.87
C TRP A 72 11.51 -10.30 1.52
N PHE A 73 11.08 -11.54 1.31
CA PHE A 73 11.67 -12.71 1.97
C PHE A 73 11.86 -13.86 1.00
N PHE A 74 12.91 -14.65 1.26
CA PHE A 74 12.98 -16.01 0.74
C PHE A 74 11.91 -16.86 1.44
N ASP A 75 11.16 -17.68 0.68
CA ASP A 75 10.17 -18.59 1.25
C ASP A 75 10.57 -20.05 1.00
N ASN A 76 10.69 -20.43 -0.28
CA ASN A 76 11.17 -21.74 -0.69
C ASN A 76 12.14 -21.59 -1.87
N VAL A 77 13.39 -21.22 -1.56
CA VAL A 77 14.47 -21.00 -2.53
C VAL A 77 15.67 -21.87 -2.13
N PRO A 78 16.12 -22.81 -2.99
CA PRO A 78 17.26 -23.67 -2.68
C PRO A 78 18.51 -22.87 -2.32
N GLY A 79 19.16 -23.24 -1.21
CA GLY A 79 20.38 -22.59 -0.74
C GLY A 79 20.16 -21.36 0.15
N PHE A 80 18.91 -20.95 0.38
CA PHE A 80 18.55 -19.84 1.25
C PHE A 80 17.68 -20.32 2.43
N GLU A 81 17.81 -19.64 3.56
CA GLU A 81 16.95 -19.89 4.73
C GLU A 81 15.54 -19.34 4.48
N SER A 82 14.51 -20.16 4.72
CA SER A 82 13.12 -19.73 4.63
C SER A 82 12.82 -18.65 5.68
N GLY A 83 12.21 -17.55 5.27
CA GLY A 83 11.94 -16.39 6.11
C GLY A 83 13.11 -15.41 6.24
N ALA A 84 14.26 -15.65 5.60
CA ALA A 84 15.34 -14.67 5.57
C ALA A 84 14.92 -13.42 4.78
N LEU A 85 15.13 -12.25 5.38
CA LEU A 85 14.82 -10.94 4.79
C LEU A 85 15.79 -10.65 3.65
N ILE A 86 15.24 -10.26 2.51
CA ILE A 86 15.96 -9.80 1.33
C ILE A 86 16.16 -8.29 1.43
N ASP A 87 15.05 -7.55 1.55
CA ASP A 87 15.05 -6.09 1.62
C ASP A 87 13.74 -5.55 2.21
N GLU A 88 13.78 -4.30 2.67
CA GLU A 88 12.65 -3.55 3.21
C GLU A 88 12.69 -2.11 2.71
N SER A 89 11.52 -1.57 2.35
CA SER A 89 11.39 -0.16 1.99
C SER A 89 10.06 0.40 2.47
N THR A 90 10.02 1.72 2.71
CA THR A 90 8.84 2.46 3.17
C THR A 90 8.62 3.69 2.30
N ILE A 91 7.36 3.94 1.94
CA ILE A 91 6.87 5.15 1.29
C ILE A 91 6.06 5.93 2.31
N ASP A 92 6.48 7.17 2.57
CA ASP A 92 5.70 8.15 3.33
C ASP A 92 4.78 8.92 2.38
N ILE A 93 3.50 8.98 2.69
CA ILE A 93 2.56 9.87 2.02
C ILE A 93 2.81 11.29 2.56
N THR A 94 3.09 12.22 1.65
CA THR A 94 3.46 13.60 1.99
C THR A 94 2.36 14.61 1.65
N GLU A 95 1.37 14.17 0.90
CA GLU A 95 0.24 14.96 0.44
C GLU A 95 -0.90 14.96 1.48
N ASP A 96 -1.58 16.09 1.62
CA ASP A 96 -2.76 16.20 2.50
C ASP A 96 -3.92 15.30 2.06
N SER A 97 -3.93 14.89 0.79
CA SER A 97 -4.90 13.95 0.22
C SER A 97 -4.29 13.21 -0.97
N PHE A 98 -4.32 11.88 -0.92
CA PHE A 98 -3.82 10.99 -1.96
C PHE A 98 -4.84 9.88 -2.26
N ASN A 99 -5.12 9.66 -3.54
CA ASN A 99 -5.84 8.50 -4.03
C ASN A 99 -5.13 7.99 -5.27
N GLY A 100 -4.67 6.75 -5.25
CA GLY A 100 -3.93 6.21 -6.37
C GLY A 100 -3.18 4.94 -6.02
N THR A 101 -2.25 4.61 -6.91
CA THR A 101 -1.42 3.42 -6.79
C THR A 101 -0.12 3.75 -6.07
N VAL A 102 0.27 2.89 -5.13
CA VAL A 102 1.60 2.85 -4.54
C VAL A 102 2.29 1.56 -4.98
N TYR A 103 3.58 1.61 -5.25
CA TYR A 103 4.33 0.43 -5.65
C TYR A 103 5.74 0.40 -5.08
N PHE A 104 6.22 -0.82 -4.88
CA PHE A 104 7.62 -1.15 -4.68
C PHE A 104 8.07 -2.00 -5.85
N TYR A 105 9.34 -1.94 -6.17
CA TYR A 105 9.91 -2.81 -7.19
C TYR A 105 11.27 -3.31 -6.75
N PHE A 106 11.58 -4.51 -7.19
CA PHE A 106 12.87 -5.12 -7.00
C PHE A 106 13.38 -5.59 -8.37
N PRO A 107 14.39 -4.92 -8.95
CA PRO A 107 14.98 -5.33 -10.22
C PRO A 107 15.85 -6.57 -10.02
N ALA A 108 15.95 -7.42 -11.05
CA ALA A 108 16.85 -8.55 -11.00
C ALA A 108 18.31 -8.09 -10.78
N GLN A 109 19.01 -8.78 -9.89
CA GLN A 109 20.46 -8.61 -9.69
C GLN A 109 21.24 -9.16 -10.89
N THR A 110 22.55 -8.94 -10.94
CA THR A 110 23.40 -9.37 -12.08
C THR A 110 23.24 -10.86 -12.42
N ASP A 111 23.12 -11.72 -11.41
CA ASP A 111 22.97 -13.17 -11.59
C ASP A 111 21.49 -13.61 -11.70
N GLY A 112 20.56 -12.65 -11.70
CA GLY A 112 19.13 -12.89 -11.67
C GLY A 112 18.61 -13.33 -10.30
N TRP A 113 17.30 -13.52 -10.23
CA TRP A 113 16.63 -14.15 -9.10
C TRP A 113 16.89 -15.66 -9.12
N PRO A 114 17.28 -16.25 -7.99
CA PRO A 114 17.25 -17.70 -7.84
C PRO A 114 15.85 -18.28 -8.07
N VAL A 115 15.78 -19.46 -8.70
CA VAL A 115 14.51 -20.17 -8.90
C VAL A 115 13.92 -20.58 -7.54
N GLY A 116 12.63 -20.33 -7.34
CA GLY A 116 11.94 -20.67 -6.11
C GLY A 116 10.75 -19.77 -5.81
N THR A 117 10.24 -19.88 -4.59
CA THR A 117 9.10 -19.08 -4.10
C THR A 117 9.58 -18.01 -3.14
N TYR A 118 8.99 -16.84 -3.28
CA TYR A 118 9.27 -15.64 -2.51
C TYR A 118 7.97 -15.13 -1.87
N LYS A 119 8.13 -14.38 -0.78
CA LYS A 119 7.03 -13.76 -0.03
C LYS A 119 7.30 -12.28 0.13
N VAL A 120 6.28 -11.45 -0.08
CA VAL A 120 6.32 -10.02 0.24
C VAL A 120 5.21 -9.68 1.22
N GLU A 121 5.59 -9.14 2.37
CA GLU A 121 4.67 -8.60 3.36
C GLU A 121 4.51 -7.10 3.11
N VAL A 122 3.26 -6.64 3.02
CA VAL A 122 2.92 -5.24 2.82
C VAL A 122 2.22 -4.71 4.06
N TYR A 123 2.77 -3.65 4.62
CA TYR A 123 2.29 -3.02 5.84
C TYR A 123 1.67 -1.67 5.52
N PHE A 124 0.63 -1.32 6.28
CA PHE A 124 0.04 0.02 6.29
C PHE A 124 0.08 0.57 7.72
N ASN A 125 0.73 1.72 7.92
CA ASN A 125 0.94 2.35 9.22
C ASN A 125 1.50 1.37 10.27
N GLY A 126 2.51 0.58 9.89
CA GLY A 126 3.15 -0.42 10.75
C GLY A 126 2.33 -1.68 11.04
N THR A 127 1.10 -1.79 10.53
CA THR A 127 0.27 -2.99 10.66
C THR A 127 0.34 -3.82 9.39
N LEU A 128 0.54 -5.15 9.53
CA LEU A 128 0.54 -6.06 8.38
C LEU A 128 -0.83 -5.98 7.70
N ASN A 129 -0.86 -5.49 6.46
CA ASN A 129 -2.08 -5.37 5.67
C ASN A 129 -2.30 -6.62 4.82
N SER A 130 -1.27 -7.03 4.08
CA SER A 130 -1.36 -8.15 3.13
C SER A 130 -0.05 -8.91 3.02
N THR A 131 -0.13 -10.14 2.54
CA THR A 131 1.03 -10.94 2.11
C THR A 131 0.76 -11.45 0.70
N VAL A 132 1.73 -11.26 -0.19
CA VAL A 132 1.69 -11.78 -1.56
C VAL A 132 2.87 -12.71 -1.78
N ASN A 133 2.65 -13.74 -2.59
CA ASN A 133 3.68 -14.70 -2.96
C ASN A 133 3.92 -14.65 -4.48
N PHE A 134 5.16 -14.82 -4.89
CA PHE A 134 5.51 -15.02 -6.29
C PHE A 134 6.55 -16.12 -6.46
N THR A 135 6.62 -16.66 -7.67
CA THR A 135 7.56 -17.69 -8.07
C THR A 135 8.46 -17.19 -9.18
N VAL A 136 9.73 -17.53 -9.09
CA VAL A 136 10.70 -17.38 -10.18
C VAL A 136 10.95 -18.76 -10.78
N GLN A 137 10.80 -18.88 -12.10
CA GLN A 137 10.98 -20.13 -12.86
C GLN A 137 11.65 -19.90 -14.22
#